data_AF-A0A9K3E2E4-F1
#
_entry.id   AF-A0A9K3E2E4-F1
#
_cell.length_a   1.000
_cell.length_b   1.000
_cell.length_c   1.000
_cell.angle_alpha   90.00
_cell.angle_beta   90.00
_cell.angle_gamma   90.00
#
_symmetry.space_group_name_H-M   'P 1'
#
loop_
_entity.id
_entity.type
_entity.pdbx_description
1 polymer ?
#
loop_
_entity_poly.entity_id
_entity_poly.type
_entity_poly.pdbx_seq_one_letter_code
_entity_poly.pdbx_strand_id
1 'polypeptide(L)'
;MPDNIEKVSIENQGSFSDVGKNSLIPPDETLGDYYYRTYSEKDASDIHAPVWNLKKGDTFSYWRVCRDWLQGIFPPGEIKFQESRSHEQTYHAYLEEAASHASTTHRIVREWHSMHKEWGAFKASKKKVAKDENRIAQLKAKLEADQAKFEADQKTEEWSVVGWKRKAEAEAALLSEERKNWRKICEKDNSEKMNLRDVINNLKAEVEELKKQDAEIEKLKKEKADAEAARDEARLHREQSEQREVQACATLALRDKELEELAALISDQEQLKKDLELACSEKTEISRSLTETEGKLEASETARATIESELEPLKSDMLWLKERRIACVAESVLNSEELDKTVARLVVAARKDGYSQGYVECSHHVNSALKVDWDLTKSATYGVNTSAALGALKTEFDNLQLPVMDLINVALQSEDPVVQLKEIFPDEGEDLS
;
A
#
# COMPACT_ATOMS: atom_id res chain seq x y z
N MET A 1 35.43 81.45 74.22
CA MET A 1 36.21 80.58 75.12
C MET A 1 35.61 79.19 75.16
N PRO A 2 36.20 78.22 74.46
CA PRO A 2 37.14 78.38 73.33
C PRO A 2 36.64 77.61 72.08
N ASP A 3 36.86 78.07 70.84
CA ASP A 3 38.12 78.43 70.17
C ASP A 3 39.07 77.23 69.93
N ASN A 4 39.15 76.85 68.65
CA ASN A 4 40.32 76.34 67.89
C ASN A 4 39.75 75.82 66.56
N ILE A 5 39.72 76.55 65.45
CA ILE A 5 40.83 77.11 64.66
C ILE A 5 42.03 76.16 64.60
N GLU A 6 42.14 75.41 63.50
CA GLU A 6 43.36 75.44 62.69
C GLU A 6 43.13 75.10 61.21
N LYS A 7 43.37 76.13 60.39
CA LYS A 7 44.07 76.16 59.09
C LYS A 7 43.57 75.34 57.89
N VAL A 8 42.82 76.09 57.08
CA VAL A 8 43.06 76.33 55.66
C VAL A 8 44.48 75.96 55.18
N SER A 9 44.54 75.14 54.14
CA SER A 9 45.57 75.21 53.11
C SER A 9 44.85 75.41 51.77
N ILE A 10 44.91 76.64 51.27
CA ILE A 10 44.59 77.01 49.89
C ILE A 10 45.86 76.80 49.08
N GLU A 11 45.78 75.94 48.08
CA GLU A 11 46.57 75.93 46.83
C GLU A 11 45.84 74.95 45.89
N ASN A 12 45.71 75.13 44.59
CA ASN A 12 45.66 76.29 43.70
C ASN A 12 45.24 75.68 42.34
N GLN A 13 44.35 76.35 41.59
CA GLN A 13 44.14 76.20 40.13
C GLN A 13 43.53 74.85 39.64
N GLY A 14 42.62 74.81 38.67
CA GLY A 14 42.40 75.73 37.56
C GLY A 14 40.93 76.00 37.26
N SER A 15 40.72 77.27 36.97
CA SER A 15 39.63 77.88 36.22
C SER A 15 39.20 77.04 35.01
N PHE A 16 37.98 76.49 35.02
CA PHE A 16 37.26 76.22 33.78
C PHE A 16 36.42 77.45 33.46
N SER A 17 37.04 78.34 32.71
CA SER A 17 36.37 79.40 31.98
C SER A 17 35.39 78.78 31.00
N ASP A 18 34.10 78.77 31.33
CA ASP A 18 33.01 78.62 30.36
C ASP A 18 32.84 79.94 29.60
N VAL A 19 33.87 80.26 28.81
CA VAL A 19 33.89 81.39 27.89
C VAL A 19 34.33 80.83 26.54
N GLY A 20 33.35 80.65 25.64
CA GLY A 20 33.61 80.57 24.20
C GLY A 20 33.17 79.29 23.51
N LYS A 21 31.86 79.02 23.40
CA LYS A 21 31.31 78.09 22.39
C LYS A 21 30.11 78.63 21.60
N ASN A 22 29.89 79.94 21.61
CA ASN A 22 29.00 80.63 20.67
C ASN A 22 29.78 81.74 19.96
N SER A 23 30.86 81.37 19.26
CA SER A 23 31.53 82.32 18.37
C SER A 23 30.78 82.30 17.04
N LEU A 24 30.17 83.43 16.67
CA LEU A 24 29.67 83.64 15.31
C LEU A 24 30.79 83.34 14.32
N ILE A 25 30.48 82.55 13.28
CA ILE A 25 31.43 82.21 12.20
C ILE A 25 31.93 83.53 11.60
N PRO A 26 33.24 83.83 11.66
CA PRO A 26 33.81 84.99 10.99
C PRO A 26 33.53 84.92 9.47
N PRO A 27 33.30 86.05 8.78
CA PRO A 27 32.94 86.06 7.34
C PRO A 27 33.99 85.41 6.42
N ASP A 28 35.19 85.18 6.95
CA ASP A 28 36.38 84.65 6.31
C ASP A 28 36.64 83.15 6.63
N GLU A 29 35.78 82.50 7.42
CA GLU A 29 35.87 81.08 7.81
C GLU A 29 34.77 80.25 7.13
N THR A 30 35.12 79.10 6.52
CA THR A 30 34.11 78.20 5.94
C THR A 30 33.48 77.30 7.00
N LEU A 31 32.29 76.74 6.73
CA LEU A 31 31.63 75.77 7.65
C LEU A 31 32.52 74.57 7.99
N GLY A 32 33.38 74.15 7.05
CA GLY A 32 34.36 73.09 7.27
C GLY A 32 35.46 73.51 8.25
N ASP A 33 35.96 74.74 8.12
CA ASP A 33 36.98 75.28 9.01
C ASP A 33 36.46 75.44 10.44
N TYR A 34 35.21 75.92 10.58
CA TYR A 34 34.52 75.97 11.89
C TYR A 34 34.36 74.58 12.50
N TYR A 35 33.99 73.58 11.68
CA TYR A 35 33.89 72.20 12.13
C TYR A 35 35.24 71.71 12.65
N TYR A 36 36.34 71.84 11.91
CA TYR A 36 37.65 71.37 12.36
C TYR A 36 38.22 72.16 13.54
N ARG A 37 37.86 73.44 13.69
CA ARG A 37 38.27 74.28 14.82
C ARG A 37 37.52 73.92 16.12
N THR A 38 36.24 73.56 16.01
CA THR A 38 35.40 73.19 17.14
C THR A 38 35.37 71.68 17.40
N TYR A 39 35.88 70.89 16.45
CA TYR A 39 35.99 69.44 16.56
C TYR A 39 36.96 69.07 17.67
N SER A 40 36.41 68.41 18.68
CA SER A 40 37.13 67.73 19.73
C SER A 40 36.89 66.25 19.53
N GLU A 41 37.95 65.46 19.36
CA GLU A 41 37.86 64.00 19.27
C GLU A 41 37.17 63.41 20.50
N LYS A 42 37.32 64.06 21.66
CA LYS A 42 36.62 63.71 22.90
C LYS A 42 35.11 63.95 22.79
N ASP A 43 34.70 65.09 22.25
CA ASP A 43 33.28 65.46 22.11
C ASP A 43 32.59 64.61 21.02
N ALA A 44 33.33 64.21 19.97
CA ALA A 44 32.86 63.31 18.92
C ALA A 44 32.76 61.85 19.39
N SER A 45 33.70 61.41 20.24
CA SER A 45 33.70 60.05 20.81
C SER A 45 32.65 59.87 21.92
N ASP A 46 32.35 60.92 22.70
CA ASP A 46 31.32 60.89 23.76
C ASP A 46 29.91 60.59 23.22
N ILE A 47 29.62 60.92 21.95
CA ILE A 47 28.32 60.62 21.31
C ILE A 47 28.19 59.11 21.00
N HIS A 48 29.31 58.41 20.82
CA HIS A 48 29.36 57.00 20.43
C HIS A 48 29.85 56.07 21.55
N ALA A 49 30.24 56.61 22.70
CA ALA A 49 30.58 55.83 23.87
C ALA A 49 29.31 55.16 24.45
N PRO A 50 29.35 53.84 24.77
CA PRO A 50 28.24 53.21 25.45
C PRO A 50 28.04 53.89 26.81
N VAL A 51 26.82 54.38 27.05
CA VAL A 51 26.46 55.13 28.28
C VAL A 51 26.45 54.22 29.52
N TRP A 52 26.52 52.90 29.33
CA TRP A 52 26.53 51.89 30.40
C TRP A 52 27.94 51.39 30.73
N ASN A 53 28.19 51.13 32.02
CA ASN A 53 29.46 50.58 32.53
C ASN A 53 29.50 49.03 32.56
N LEU A 54 28.64 48.37 31.78
CA LEU A 54 28.47 46.91 31.80
C LEU A 54 29.68 46.19 31.21
N LYS A 55 30.13 45.14 31.91
CA LYS A 55 31.19 44.23 31.45
C LYS A 55 30.61 42.87 31.10
N LYS A 56 31.31 42.14 30.22
CA LYS A 56 30.96 40.76 29.85
C LYS A 56 30.95 39.88 31.11
N GLY A 57 29.78 39.41 31.54
CA GLY A 57 29.59 38.57 32.73
C GLY A 57 28.73 39.20 33.82
N ASP A 58 28.34 40.48 33.69
CA ASP A 58 27.39 41.11 34.61
C ASP A 58 25.99 40.49 34.48
N THR A 59 25.37 40.18 35.61
CA THR A 59 23.99 39.66 35.70
C THR A 59 23.01 40.78 36.04
N PHE A 60 21.84 40.79 35.37
CA PHE A 60 20.71 41.71 35.62
C PHE A 60 20.01 41.51 36.98
N SER A 61 20.69 40.90 37.95
CA SER A 61 20.15 40.61 39.28
C SER A 61 20.16 41.84 40.20
N TYR A 62 20.94 42.88 39.88
CA TYR A 62 21.08 44.09 40.68
C TYR A 62 20.40 45.30 40.03
N TRP A 63 19.49 45.96 40.76
CA TRP A 63 18.73 47.12 40.27
C TRP A 63 19.59 48.23 39.66
N ARG A 64 20.78 48.52 40.23
CA ARG A 64 21.69 49.55 39.70
C ARG A 64 22.18 49.22 38.29
N VAL A 65 22.49 47.95 38.04
CA VAL A 65 22.96 47.44 36.73
C VAL A 65 21.82 47.51 35.70
N CYS A 66 20.60 47.15 36.10
CA CYS A 66 19.42 47.27 35.24
C CYS A 66 19.08 48.73 34.92
N ARG A 67 19.19 49.62 35.90
CA ARG A 67 18.93 51.05 35.73
C ARG A 67 19.96 51.70 34.81
N ASP A 68 21.25 51.43 35.02
CA ASP A 68 22.33 51.99 34.19
C ASP A 68 22.26 51.44 32.75
N TRP A 69 21.81 50.19 32.57
CA TRP A 69 21.47 49.63 31.26
C TRP A 69 20.26 50.34 30.62
N LEU A 70 19.13 50.42 31.32
CA LEU A 70 17.89 51.08 30.87
C LEU A 70 18.12 52.54 30.47
N GLN A 71 18.98 53.26 31.20
CA GLN A 71 19.34 54.65 30.91
C GLN A 71 20.16 54.80 29.62
N GLY A 72 20.84 53.75 29.14
CA GLY A 72 21.60 53.80 27.90
C GLY A 72 20.88 53.21 26.69
N ILE A 73 19.73 52.54 26.85
CA ILE A 73 18.99 51.87 25.75
C ILE A 73 18.66 52.84 24.61
N PHE A 74 18.39 54.10 24.95
CA PHE A 74 18.07 55.14 24.00
C PHE A 74 19.28 56.05 23.83
N PRO A 75 19.78 56.28 22.60
CA PRO A 75 20.82 57.28 22.35
C PRO A 75 20.42 58.64 22.95
N PRO A 76 21.36 59.50 23.38
CA PRO A 76 21.04 60.82 23.92
C PRO A 76 20.13 61.68 23.02
N GLY A 77 20.19 61.48 21.70
CA GLY A 77 19.27 62.11 20.74
C GLY A 77 17.85 61.56 20.79
N GLU A 78 17.68 60.25 20.99
CA GLU A 78 16.37 59.61 21.17
C GLU A 78 15.77 60.00 22.53
N ILE A 79 16.58 60.11 23.58
CA ILE A 79 16.13 60.63 24.89
C ILE A 79 15.60 62.06 24.74
N LYS A 80 16.36 62.96 24.11
CA LYS A 80 15.90 64.33 23.85
C LYS A 80 14.66 64.38 22.97
N PHE A 81 14.56 63.50 21.99
CA PHE A 81 13.37 63.37 21.14
C PHE A 81 12.15 62.95 21.96
N GLN A 82 12.28 61.95 22.84
CA GLN A 82 11.21 61.50 23.74
C GLN A 82 10.86 62.57 24.79
N GLU A 83 11.84 63.30 25.32
CA GLU A 83 11.62 64.44 26.23
C GLU A 83 10.94 65.62 25.54
N SER A 84 11.13 65.79 24.23
CA SER A 84 10.49 66.83 23.42
C SER A 84 9.06 66.48 22.98
N ARG A 85 8.62 65.23 23.15
CA ARG A 85 7.25 64.79 22.83
C ARG A 85 6.25 65.40 23.81
N SER A 86 5.06 65.70 23.31
CA SER A 86 3.95 66.08 24.18
C SER A 86 3.51 64.88 25.03
N HIS A 87 2.92 65.15 26.19
CA HIS A 87 2.42 64.11 27.08
C HIS A 87 1.42 63.16 26.39
N GLU A 88 0.61 63.70 25.46
CA GLU A 88 -0.34 62.96 24.65
C GLU A 88 0.36 62.03 23.64
N GLN A 89 1.42 62.49 22.98
CA GLN A 89 2.22 61.67 22.06
C GLN A 89 2.94 60.51 22.79
N THR A 90 3.47 60.77 23.98
CA THR A 90 4.12 59.74 24.80
C THR A 90 3.10 58.69 25.27
N TYR A 91 1.90 59.11 25.64
CA TYR A 91 0.82 58.20 26.02
C TYR A 91 0.36 57.33 24.84
N HIS A 92 0.21 57.91 23.64
CA HIS A 92 -0.11 57.15 22.43
C HIS A 92 0.97 56.14 22.06
N ALA A 93 2.24 56.53 22.09
CA ALA A 93 3.35 55.60 21.82
C ALA A 93 3.37 54.43 22.82
N TYR A 94 3.14 54.71 24.11
CA TYR A 94 3.01 53.66 25.12
C TYR A 94 1.86 52.69 24.82
N LEU A 95 0.69 53.20 24.43
CA LEU A 95 -0.46 52.36 24.09
C LEU A 95 -0.19 51.48 22.85
N GLU A 96 0.42 52.04 21.81
CA GLU A 96 0.78 51.31 20.59
C GLU A 96 1.78 50.19 20.86
N GLU A 97 2.84 50.49 21.62
CA GLU A 97 3.84 49.49 22.01
C GLU A 97 3.24 48.41 22.91
N ALA A 98 2.44 48.79 23.91
CA ALA A 98 1.78 47.85 24.80
C ALA A 98 0.82 46.92 24.04
N ALA A 99 0.01 47.47 23.12
CA ALA A 99 -0.91 46.69 22.30
C ALA A 99 -0.16 45.74 21.35
N SER A 100 0.92 46.21 20.72
CA SER A 100 1.77 45.41 19.83
C SER A 100 2.44 44.26 20.59
N HIS A 101 2.99 44.53 21.78
CA HIS A 101 3.62 43.53 22.62
C HIS A 101 2.62 42.50 23.15
N ALA A 102 1.45 42.95 23.62
CA ALA A 102 0.38 42.08 24.07
C ALA A 102 -0.13 41.17 22.94
N SER A 103 -0.34 41.71 21.74
CA SER A 103 -0.76 40.94 20.56
C SER A 103 0.26 39.85 20.21
N THR A 104 1.54 40.21 20.16
CA THR A 104 2.63 39.27 19.87
C THR A 104 2.69 38.15 20.91
N THR A 105 2.56 38.50 22.19
CA THR A 105 2.57 37.53 23.29
C THR A 105 1.38 36.57 23.19
N HIS A 106 0.18 37.07 22.92
CA HIS A 106 -1.00 36.22 22.75
C HIS A 106 -0.87 35.27 21.54
N ARG A 107 -0.27 35.73 20.43
CA ARG A 107 0.00 34.87 19.26
C ARG A 107 0.92 33.72 19.64
N ILE A 108 2.03 34.01 20.32
CA ILE A 108 3.00 33.00 20.79
C ILE A 108 2.30 31.96 21.68
N VAL A 109 1.47 32.39 22.63
CA VAL A 109 0.73 31.48 23.52
C VAL A 109 -0.25 30.59 22.75
N ARG A 110 -0.97 31.13 21.76
CA ARG A 110 -1.87 30.34 20.90
C ARG A 110 -1.13 29.29 20.08
N GLU A 111 -0.01 29.67 19.47
CA GLU A 111 0.84 28.75 18.72
C GLU A 111 1.37 27.62 19.62
N TRP A 112 1.87 27.96 20.81
CA TRP A 112 2.30 26.99 21.82
C TRP A 112 1.19 26.01 22.20
N HIS A 113 -0.03 26.49 22.40
CA HIS A 113 -1.18 25.64 22.69
C HIS A 113 -1.53 24.71 21.50
N SER A 114 -1.47 25.22 20.25
CA SER A 114 -1.68 24.40 19.05
C SER A 114 -0.63 23.30 18.95
N MET A 115 0.65 23.67 19.07
CA MET A 115 1.76 22.72 19.06
C MET A 115 1.62 21.65 20.16
N HIS A 116 1.15 22.01 21.36
CA HIS A 116 0.93 21.05 22.43
C HIS A 116 -0.20 20.06 22.09
N LYS A 117 -1.29 20.53 21.48
CA LYS A 117 -2.39 19.69 21.01
C LYS A 117 -1.93 18.74 19.90
N GLU A 118 -1.21 19.27 18.91
CA GLU A 118 -0.61 18.49 17.82
C GLU A 118 0.38 17.44 18.34
N TRP A 119 1.19 17.80 19.35
CA TRP A 119 2.09 16.86 20.02
C TRP A 119 1.34 15.72 20.73
N GLY A 120 0.21 16.03 21.36
CA GLY A 120 -0.70 15.03 21.93
C GLY A 120 -1.24 14.06 20.85
N ALA A 121 -1.71 14.61 19.73
CA ALA A 121 -2.18 13.81 18.59
C ALA A 121 -1.06 12.96 17.98
N PHE A 122 0.15 13.53 17.84
CA PHE A 122 1.33 12.82 17.35
C PHE A 122 1.71 11.64 18.26
N LYS A 123 1.71 11.83 19.59
CA LYS A 123 1.95 10.73 20.54
C LYS A 123 0.89 9.63 20.44
N ALA A 124 -0.38 9.99 20.23
CA ALA A 124 -1.44 9.01 20.03
C ALA A 124 -1.25 8.23 18.71
N SER A 125 -0.93 8.93 17.62
CA SER A 125 -0.61 8.32 16.33
C SER A 125 0.59 7.37 16.43
N LYS A 126 1.68 7.79 17.09
CA LYS A 126 2.86 6.96 17.33
C LYS A 126 2.52 5.66 18.08
N LYS A 127 1.65 5.73 19.09
CA LYS A 127 1.17 4.52 19.81
C LYS A 127 0.35 3.60 18.90
N LYS A 128 -0.48 4.16 18.02
CA LYS A 128 -1.25 3.39 17.04
C LYS A 128 -0.33 2.69 16.04
N VAL A 129 0.64 3.41 15.48
CA VAL A 129 1.66 2.85 14.57
C VAL A 129 2.42 1.69 15.24
N ALA A 130 2.88 1.85 16.47
CA ALA A 130 3.56 0.77 17.19
C ALA A 130 2.67 -0.47 17.41
N LYS A 131 1.35 -0.27 17.61
CA LYS A 131 0.39 -1.38 17.71
C LYS A 131 0.20 -2.08 16.37
N ASP A 132 0.12 -1.31 15.29
CA ASP A 132 -0.03 -1.84 13.93
C ASP A 132 1.24 -2.58 13.47
N GLU A 133 2.44 -2.07 13.78
CA GLU A 133 3.72 -2.76 13.57
C GLU A 133 3.76 -4.12 14.27
N ASN A 134 3.33 -4.19 15.53
CA ASN A 134 3.23 -5.46 16.25
C ASN A 134 2.24 -6.43 15.60
N ARG A 135 1.09 -5.93 15.12
CA ARG A 135 0.10 -6.75 14.42
C ARG A 135 0.64 -7.25 13.08
N ILE A 136 1.37 -6.42 12.33
CA ILE A 136 2.03 -6.81 11.08
C ILE A 136 3.08 -7.89 11.37
N ALA A 137 3.89 -7.74 12.43
CA ALA A 137 4.87 -8.76 12.81
C ALA A 137 4.21 -10.11 13.13
N GLN A 138 3.08 -10.10 13.84
CA GLN A 138 2.30 -11.32 14.11
C GLN A 138 1.72 -11.96 12.85
N LEU A 139 1.20 -11.15 11.92
CA LEU A 139 0.66 -11.65 10.66
C LEU A 139 1.76 -12.22 9.76
N LYS A 140 2.94 -11.58 9.71
CA LYS A 140 4.11 -12.10 8.99
C LYS A 140 4.56 -13.44 9.54
N ALA A 141 4.65 -13.58 10.87
CA ALA A 141 5.01 -14.84 11.50
C ALA A 141 3.99 -15.96 11.22
N LYS A 142 2.70 -15.65 11.18
CA LYS A 142 1.66 -16.61 10.78
C LYS A 142 1.79 -17.01 9.32
N LEU A 143 1.99 -16.06 8.42
CA LEU A 143 2.16 -16.33 7.00
C LEU A 143 3.37 -17.23 6.75
N GLU A 144 4.49 -16.97 7.42
CA GLU A 144 5.69 -17.81 7.32
C GLU A 144 5.45 -19.23 7.85
N ALA A 145 4.70 -19.37 8.96
CA ALA A 145 4.32 -20.68 9.48
C ALA A 145 3.36 -21.44 8.54
N ASP A 146 2.38 -20.76 7.95
CA ASP A 146 1.44 -21.34 7.00
C ASP A 146 2.13 -21.75 5.69
N GLN A 147 3.08 -20.93 5.21
CA GLN A 147 3.94 -21.24 4.06
C GLN A 147 4.78 -22.49 4.33
N ALA A 148 5.44 -22.58 5.48
CA ALA A 148 6.23 -23.74 5.85
C ALA A 148 5.39 -25.02 5.94
N LYS A 149 4.15 -24.90 6.43
CA LYS A 149 3.21 -26.03 6.48
C LYS A 149 2.80 -26.47 5.07
N PHE A 150 2.46 -25.53 4.19
CA PHE A 150 2.10 -25.82 2.81
C PHE A 150 3.24 -26.54 2.06
N GLU A 151 4.49 -26.08 2.20
CA GLU A 151 5.65 -26.75 1.59
C GLU A 151 5.89 -28.16 2.13
N ALA A 152 5.62 -28.40 3.42
CA ALA A 152 5.73 -29.73 4.01
C ALA A 152 4.64 -30.68 3.47
N ASP A 153 3.40 -30.19 3.36
CA ASP A 153 2.28 -30.94 2.80
C ASP A 153 2.56 -31.26 1.31
N GLN A 154 3.04 -30.29 0.53
CA GLN A 154 3.44 -30.47 -0.87
C GLN A 154 4.52 -31.57 -1.01
N LYS A 155 5.59 -31.52 -0.21
CA LYS A 155 6.64 -32.56 -0.25
C LYS A 155 6.09 -33.95 0.08
N THR A 156 5.13 -34.02 0.99
CA THR A 156 4.48 -35.29 1.37
C THR A 156 3.63 -35.84 0.23
N GLU A 157 2.89 -34.96 -0.45
CA GLU A 157 2.12 -35.32 -1.64
C GLU A 157 3.03 -35.78 -2.79
N GLU A 158 4.10 -35.04 -3.08
CA GLU A 158 5.10 -35.43 -4.07
C GLU A 158 5.74 -36.78 -3.75
N TRP A 159 6.09 -37.03 -2.49
CA TRP A 159 6.62 -38.34 -2.06
C TRP A 159 5.59 -39.46 -2.25
N SER A 160 4.31 -39.18 -2.02
CA SER A 160 3.24 -40.15 -2.28
C SER A 160 3.13 -40.48 -3.76
N VAL A 161 3.17 -39.46 -4.63
CA VAL A 161 3.10 -39.61 -6.09
C VAL A 161 4.29 -40.40 -6.61
N VAL A 162 5.50 -40.08 -6.14
CA VAL A 162 6.73 -40.84 -6.50
C VAL A 162 6.63 -42.28 -6.00
N GLY A 163 6.07 -42.49 -4.80
CA GLY A 163 5.82 -43.83 -4.25
C GLY A 163 4.86 -44.65 -5.12
N TRP A 164 3.74 -44.06 -5.55
CA TRP A 164 2.77 -44.69 -6.44
C TRP A 164 3.35 -44.96 -7.83
N LYS A 165 4.11 -44.02 -8.38
CA LYS A 165 4.78 -44.18 -9.68
C LYS A 165 5.75 -45.37 -9.65
N ARG A 166 6.58 -45.50 -8.62
CA ARG A 166 7.48 -46.66 -8.46
C ARG A 166 6.73 -47.98 -8.35
N LYS A 167 5.60 -48.01 -7.64
CA LYS A 167 4.76 -49.22 -7.56
C LYS A 167 4.20 -49.59 -8.94
N ALA A 168 3.65 -48.62 -9.66
CA ALA A 168 3.13 -48.83 -11.01
C ALA A 168 4.23 -49.32 -11.98
N GLU A 169 5.43 -48.74 -11.92
CA GLU A 169 6.57 -49.17 -12.72
C GLU A 169 7.03 -50.60 -12.35
N ALA A 170 7.04 -50.96 -11.06
CA ALA A 170 7.38 -52.31 -10.60
C ALA A 170 6.35 -53.35 -11.05
N GLU A 171 5.06 -53.04 -10.95
CA GLU A 171 3.98 -53.91 -11.44
C GLU A 171 4.04 -54.06 -12.96
N ALA A 172 4.31 -52.98 -13.70
CA ALA A 172 4.50 -53.04 -15.15
C ALA A 172 5.72 -53.90 -15.54
N ALA A 173 6.81 -53.85 -14.78
CA ALA A 173 7.98 -54.71 -15.00
C ALA A 173 7.66 -56.19 -14.72
N LEU A 174 6.93 -56.50 -13.65
CA LEU A 174 6.47 -57.87 -13.38
C LEU A 174 5.57 -58.39 -14.52
N LEU A 175 4.59 -57.60 -14.96
CA LEU A 175 3.73 -57.95 -16.09
C LEU A 175 4.53 -58.15 -17.38
N SER A 176 5.57 -57.36 -17.63
CA SER A 176 6.48 -57.58 -18.77
C SER A 176 7.19 -58.93 -18.68
N GLU A 177 7.71 -59.30 -17.51
CA GLU A 177 8.48 -60.53 -17.39
C GLU A 177 7.57 -61.76 -17.42
N GLU A 178 6.37 -61.67 -16.86
CA GLU A 178 5.32 -62.67 -17.04
C GLU A 178 4.97 -62.84 -18.51
N ARG A 179 4.74 -61.76 -19.26
CA ARG A 179 4.47 -61.82 -20.71
C ARG A 179 5.60 -62.48 -21.49
N LYS A 180 6.86 -62.20 -21.14
CA LYS A 180 8.03 -62.86 -21.75
C LYS A 180 8.06 -64.35 -21.40
N ASN A 181 7.78 -64.71 -20.15
CA ASN A 181 7.74 -66.10 -19.71
C ASN A 181 6.64 -66.88 -20.42
N TRP A 182 5.43 -66.31 -20.49
CA TRP A 182 4.31 -66.86 -21.25
C TRP A 182 4.68 -67.10 -22.71
N ARG A 183 5.31 -66.13 -23.38
CA ARG A 183 5.79 -66.31 -24.76
C ARG A 183 6.75 -67.49 -24.89
N LYS A 184 7.73 -67.62 -23.99
CA LYS A 184 8.68 -68.75 -24.00
C LYS A 184 7.98 -70.09 -23.80
N ILE A 185 6.99 -70.15 -22.91
CA ILE A 185 6.19 -71.36 -22.67
C ILE A 185 5.43 -71.73 -23.94
N CYS A 186 4.76 -70.76 -24.58
CA CYS A 186 4.04 -70.99 -25.84
C CYS A 186 4.96 -71.43 -26.99
N GLU A 187 6.15 -70.82 -27.13
CA GLU A 187 7.14 -71.22 -28.15
C GLU A 187 7.64 -72.64 -27.92
N LYS A 188 7.90 -73.02 -26.67
CA LYS A 188 8.30 -74.38 -26.31
C LYS A 188 7.20 -75.38 -26.64
N ASP A 189 5.96 -75.13 -26.21
CA ASP A 189 4.82 -76.01 -26.51
C ASP A 189 4.61 -76.16 -28.03
N ASN A 190 4.70 -75.07 -28.80
CA ASN A 190 4.61 -75.13 -30.26
C ASN A 190 5.73 -75.97 -30.88
N SER A 191 6.97 -75.85 -30.39
CA SER A 191 8.09 -76.67 -30.88
C SER A 191 7.89 -78.15 -30.57
N GLU A 192 7.36 -78.47 -29.39
CA GLU A 192 7.01 -79.84 -28.99
C GLU A 192 5.88 -80.40 -29.86
N LYS A 193 4.82 -79.61 -30.10
CA LYS A 193 3.74 -79.99 -31.02
C LYS A 193 4.22 -80.19 -32.46
N MET A 194 5.18 -79.40 -32.94
CA MET A 194 5.81 -79.59 -34.25
C MET A 194 6.61 -80.90 -34.30
N ASN A 195 7.46 -81.15 -33.30
CA ASN A 195 8.22 -82.39 -33.20
C ASN A 195 7.29 -83.63 -33.15
N LEU A 196 6.18 -83.55 -32.40
CA LEU A 196 5.18 -84.62 -32.37
C LEU A 196 4.52 -84.84 -33.73
N ARG A 197 4.25 -83.77 -34.50
CA ARG A 197 3.73 -83.89 -35.88
C ARG A 197 4.74 -84.59 -36.79
N ASP A 198 6.03 -84.28 -36.67
CA ASP A 198 7.08 -84.92 -37.47
C ASP A 198 7.21 -86.42 -37.13
N VAL A 199 7.16 -86.78 -35.84
CA VAL A 199 7.12 -88.18 -35.41
C VAL A 199 5.89 -88.91 -35.96
N ILE A 200 4.71 -88.28 -35.92
CA ILE A 200 3.49 -88.85 -36.50
C ILE A 200 3.65 -89.06 -38.01
N ASN A 201 4.27 -88.12 -38.73
CA ASN A 201 4.49 -88.25 -40.17
C ASN A 201 5.48 -89.38 -40.50
N ASN A 202 6.56 -89.51 -39.73
CA ASN A 202 7.52 -90.61 -39.89
C ASN A 202 6.87 -91.98 -39.61
N LEU A 203 6.11 -92.09 -38.52
CA LEU A 203 5.36 -93.31 -38.20
C LEU A 203 4.31 -93.64 -39.29
N LYS A 204 3.65 -92.64 -39.87
CA LYS A 204 2.76 -92.85 -41.02
C LYS A 204 3.52 -93.38 -42.24
N ALA A 205 4.71 -92.88 -42.51
CA ALA A 205 5.55 -93.37 -43.61
C ALA A 205 6.03 -94.81 -43.38
N GLU A 206 6.44 -95.15 -42.15
CA GLU A 206 6.79 -96.52 -41.76
C GLU A 206 5.59 -97.48 -41.89
N VAL A 207 4.39 -97.04 -41.51
CA VAL A 207 3.16 -97.82 -41.69
C VAL A 207 2.86 -98.07 -43.17
N GLU A 208 3.05 -97.08 -44.05
CA GLU A 208 2.87 -97.28 -45.50
C GLU A 208 3.95 -98.21 -46.10
N GLU A 209 5.17 -98.16 -45.60
CA GLU A 209 6.24 -99.07 -46.04
C GLU A 209 6.01 -100.51 -45.54
N LEU A 210 5.57 -100.67 -44.29
CA LEU A 210 5.13 -101.97 -43.75
C LEU A 210 3.94 -102.51 -44.53
N LYS A 211 2.98 -101.68 -44.96
CA LYS A 211 1.89 -102.13 -45.85
C LYS A 211 2.38 -102.62 -47.20
N LYS A 212 3.43 -102.02 -47.78
CA LYS A 212 4.02 -102.52 -49.03
C LYS A 212 4.74 -103.86 -48.81
N GLN A 213 5.45 -104.00 -47.69
CA GLN A 213 6.08 -105.26 -47.30
C GLN A 213 5.03 -106.36 -47.04
N ASP A 214 3.92 -106.05 -46.38
CA ASP A 214 2.79 -106.98 -46.19
C ASP A 214 2.12 -107.35 -47.52
N ALA A 215 1.99 -106.41 -48.46
CA ALA A 215 1.48 -106.70 -49.81
C ALA A 215 2.44 -107.60 -50.62
N GLU A 216 3.75 -107.51 -50.39
CA GLU A 216 4.77 -108.37 -51.00
C GLU A 216 4.83 -109.75 -50.34
N ILE A 217 4.64 -109.83 -49.02
CA ILE A 217 4.45 -111.08 -48.26
C ILE A 217 3.15 -111.79 -48.69
N GLU A 218 2.06 -111.06 -48.93
CA GLU A 218 0.81 -111.63 -49.47
C GLU A 218 0.97 -112.08 -50.93
N LYS A 219 1.79 -111.40 -51.75
CA LYS A 219 2.11 -111.83 -53.13
C LYS A 219 2.95 -113.13 -53.15
N LEU A 220 3.89 -113.27 -52.22
CA LEU A 220 4.68 -114.51 -52.02
C LEU A 220 3.89 -115.64 -51.35
N LYS A 221 2.87 -115.32 -50.53
CA LYS A 221 1.92 -116.31 -49.98
C LYS A 221 0.91 -116.78 -51.02
N LYS A 222 0.50 -115.92 -51.97
CA LYS A 222 -0.42 -116.27 -53.06
C LYS A 222 0.19 -117.17 -54.14
N GLU A 223 1.52 -117.31 -54.19
CA GLU A 223 2.22 -118.35 -54.99
C GLU A 223 2.44 -119.68 -54.23
N LYS A 224 2.21 -119.72 -52.91
CA LYS A 224 2.35 -120.92 -52.08
C LYS A 224 1.01 -121.49 -51.58
N ALA A 225 -0.11 -120.86 -51.94
CA ALA A 225 -1.46 -121.16 -51.44
C ALA A 225 -2.38 -121.87 -52.47
N ASP A 226 -1.82 -122.46 -53.54
CA ASP A 226 -2.54 -123.39 -54.45
C ASP A 226 -2.14 -124.87 -54.24
N ALA A 227 -1.38 -125.17 -53.18
CA ALA A 227 -1.23 -126.53 -52.66
C ALA A 227 -1.45 -126.51 -51.15
N GLU A 228 -2.44 -127.28 -50.72
CA GLU A 228 -2.65 -127.67 -49.32
C GLU A 228 -3.56 -126.75 -48.49
N ALA A 229 -4.82 -126.65 -48.96
CA ALA A 229 -5.94 -126.63 -48.04
C ALA A 229 -6.00 -127.97 -47.27
N ALA A 230 -5.72 -127.94 -45.96
CA ALA A 230 -6.40 -128.68 -44.88
C ALA A 230 -5.44 -129.00 -43.71
N ARG A 231 -5.51 -128.22 -42.63
CA ARG A 231 -5.48 -128.67 -41.22
C ARG A 231 -5.54 -127.47 -40.26
N ASP A 232 -6.76 -127.07 -39.99
CA ASP A 232 -7.34 -126.61 -38.71
C ASP A 232 -6.48 -125.85 -37.68
N GLU A 233 -6.92 -124.60 -37.47
CA GLU A 233 -7.53 -124.09 -36.23
C GLU A 233 -6.65 -123.79 -34.97
N ALA A 234 -6.78 -122.53 -34.54
CA ALA A 234 -6.62 -121.99 -33.18
C ALA A 234 -5.21 -121.70 -32.61
N ARG A 235 -4.76 -120.45 -32.82
CA ARG A 235 -4.18 -119.51 -31.83
C ARG A 235 -3.71 -118.28 -32.62
N LEU A 236 -4.30 -117.09 -32.52
CA LEU A 236 -3.98 -116.14 -31.45
C LEU A 236 -4.95 -114.93 -31.52
N HIS A 237 -6.23 -115.13 -31.20
CA HIS A 237 -7.17 -114.04 -30.96
C HIS A 237 -7.01 -113.48 -29.54
N ARG A 238 -5.80 -113.03 -29.18
CA ARG A 238 -5.55 -112.46 -27.85
C ARG A 238 -4.41 -111.47 -27.80
N GLU A 239 -4.43 -110.45 -28.67
CA GLU A 239 -3.62 -109.23 -28.50
C GLU A 239 -3.98 -108.12 -29.51
N GLN A 240 -5.27 -107.97 -29.86
CA GLN A 240 -5.73 -106.92 -30.79
C GLN A 240 -7.02 -106.19 -30.38
N SER A 241 -7.37 -106.17 -29.09
CA SER A 241 -8.49 -105.33 -28.61
C SER A 241 -8.26 -104.53 -27.33
N GLU A 242 -7.07 -104.57 -26.70
CA GLU A 242 -6.82 -103.80 -25.47
C GLU A 242 -5.99 -102.52 -25.68
N GLN A 243 -5.46 -102.28 -26.90
CA GLN A 243 -4.69 -101.07 -27.22
C GLN A 243 -5.46 -100.00 -28.02
N ARG A 244 -6.76 -100.20 -28.33
CA ARG A 244 -7.57 -99.20 -29.06
C ARG A 244 -8.61 -98.47 -28.20
N GLU A 245 -8.89 -98.92 -26.98
CA GLU A 245 -9.85 -98.23 -26.09
C GLU A 245 -9.19 -97.21 -25.14
N VAL A 246 -7.92 -97.40 -24.73
CA VAL A 246 -7.21 -96.45 -23.85
C VAL A 246 -6.65 -95.23 -24.61
N GLN A 247 -6.28 -95.40 -25.88
CA GLN A 247 -5.71 -94.31 -26.70
C GLN A 247 -6.79 -93.35 -27.22
N ALA A 248 -8.05 -93.80 -27.34
CA ALA A 248 -9.19 -92.97 -27.76
C ALA A 248 -9.74 -92.09 -26.61
N CYS A 249 -9.73 -92.59 -25.37
CA CYS A 249 -10.18 -91.80 -24.20
C CYS A 249 -9.14 -90.76 -23.74
N ALA A 250 -7.83 -91.05 -23.87
CA ALA A 250 -6.79 -90.07 -23.53
C ALA A 250 -6.68 -88.91 -24.56
N THR A 251 -6.92 -89.19 -25.84
CA THR A 251 -6.94 -88.15 -26.89
C THR A 251 -8.22 -87.33 -26.87
N LEU A 252 -9.38 -87.89 -26.50
CA LEU A 252 -10.59 -87.10 -26.26
C LEU A 252 -10.48 -86.21 -25.02
N ALA A 253 -9.96 -86.73 -23.89
CA ALA A 253 -9.79 -85.92 -22.68
C ALA A 253 -8.80 -84.74 -22.82
N LEU A 254 -7.74 -84.89 -23.63
CA LEU A 254 -6.84 -83.79 -23.96
C LEU A 254 -7.50 -82.75 -24.88
N ARG A 255 -8.36 -83.18 -25.81
CA ARG A 255 -9.09 -82.28 -26.72
C ARG A 255 -10.22 -81.54 -26.00
N ASP A 256 -10.89 -82.19 -25.06
CA ASP A 256 -11.90 -81.54 -24.22
C ASP A 256 -11.26 -80.48 -23.32
N LYS A 257 -10.08 -80.74 -22.76
CA LYS A 257 -9.32 -79.74 -22.00
C LYS A 257 -8.80 -78.58 -22.85
N GLU A 258 -8.27 -78.86 -24.05
CA GLU A 258 -7.87 -77.81 -25.01
C GLU A 258 -9.08 -76.97 -25.46
N LEU A 259 -10.26 -77.57 -25.63
CA LEU A 259 -11.50 -76.86 -25.97
C LEU A 259 -12.01 -76.00 -24.82
N GLU A 260 -11.86 -76.47 -23.57
CA GLU A 260 -12.25 -75.73 -22.36
C GLU A 260 -11.31 -74.54 -22.11
N GLU A 261 -9.99 -74.70 -22.34
CA GLU A 261 -9.02 -73.60 -22.30
C GLU A 261 -9.23 -72.57 -23.42
N LEU A 262 -9.57 -73.03 -24.65
CA LEU A 262 -9.93 -72.12 -25.75
C LEU A 262 -11.26 -71.41 -25.49
N ALA A 263 -12.24 -72.08 -24.90
CA ALA A 263 -13.50 -71.45 -24.50
C ALA A 263 -13.29 -70.39 -23.41
N ALA A 264 -12.42 -70.66 -22.44
CA ALA A 264 -12.04 -69.68 -21.41
C ALA A 264 -11.32 -68.46 -22.01
N LEU A 265 -10.36 -68.66 -22.91
CA LEU A 265 -9.66 -67.56 -23.60
C LEU A 265 -10.59 -66.71 -24.47
N ILE A 266 -11.56 -67.34 -25.16
CA ILE A 266 -12.56 -66.61 -25.95
C ILE A 266 -13.47 -65.78 -25.02
N SER A 267 -13.88 -66.35 -23.88
CA SER A 267 -14.64 -65.63 -22.87
C SER A 267 -13.87 -64.44 -22.30
N ASP A 268 -12.58 -64.61 -21.99
CA ASP A 268 -11.70 -63.53 -21.51
C ASP A 268 -11.48 -62.46 -22.58
N GLN A 269 -11.34 -62.85 -23.85
CA GLN A 269 -11.21 -61.92 -24.98
C GLN A 269 -12.52 -61.12 -25.20
N GLU A 270 -13.68 -61.76 -25.07
CA GLU A 270 -14.98 -61.07 -25.11
C GLU A 270 -15.17 -60.12 -23.93
N GLN A 271 -14.71 -60.50 -22.73
CA GLN A 271 -14.76 -59.63 -21.56
C GLN A 271 -13.85 -58.41 -21.73
N LEU A 272 -12.60 -58.60 -22.16
CA LEU A 272 -11.67 -57.49 -22.45
C LEU A 272 -12.19 -56.56 -23.54
N LYS A 273 -12.92 -57.10 -24.54
CA LYS A 273 -13.55 -56.29 -25.57
C LYS A 273 -14.65 -55.40 -25.01
N LYS A 274 -15.48 -55.93 -24.10
CA LYS A 274 -16.51 -55.14 -23.40
C LYS A 274 -15.89 -54.07 -22.50
N ASP A 275 -14.82 -54.41 -21.79
CA ASP A 275 -14.11 -53.47 -20.92
C ASP A 275 -13.44 -52.34 -21.73
N LEU A 276 -12.88 -52.65 -22.90
CA LEU A 276 -12.33 -51.65 -23.82
C LEU A 276 -13.43 -50.73 -24.38
N GLU A 277 -14.58 -51.30 -24.75
CA GLU A 277 -15.71 -50.54 -25.29
C GLU A 277 -16.31 -49.61 -24.22
N LEU A 278 -16.39 -50.08 -22.97
CA LEU A 278 -16.75 -49.28 -21.80
C LEU A 278 -15.73 -48.14 -21.58
N ALA A 279 -14.44 -48.44 -21.53
CA ALA A 279 -13.39 -47.43 -21.33
C ALA A 279 -13.35 -46.39 -22.47
N CYS A 280 -13.59 -46.80 -23.71
CA CYS A 280 -13.74 -45.89 -24.84
C CYS A 280 -14.95 -44.97 -24.65
N SER A 281 -16.09 -45.50 -24.19
CA SER A 281 -17.29 -44.70 -23.92
C SER A 281 -17.09 -43.70 -22.78
N GLU A 282 -16.42 -44.12 -21.70
CA GLU A 282 -16.04 -43.24 -20.58
C GLU A 282 -15.08 -42.14 -21.04
N LYS A 283 -14.07 -42.48 -21.85
CA LYS A 283 -13.14 -41.48 -22.41
C LYS A 283 -13.86 -40.46 -23.29
N THR A 284 -14.80 -40.88 -24.12
CA THR A 284 -15.59 -39.96 -24.94
C THR A 284 -16.47 -39.05 -24.08
N GLU A 285 -17.05 -39.59 -23.01
CA GLU A 285 -17.89 -38.82 -22.09
C GLU A 285 -17.07 -37.83 -21.25
N ILE A 286 -15.87 -38.23 -20.80
CA ILE A 286 -14.92 -37.33 -20.13
C ILE A 286 -14.44 -36.24 -21.08
N SER A 287 -14.17 -36.57 -22.35
CA SER A 287 -13.77 -35.57 -23.33
C SER A 287 -14.90 -34.57 -23.60
N ARG A 288 -16.15 -35.06 -23.68
CA ARG A 288 -17.34 -34.21 -23.83
C ARG A 288 -17.53 -33.29 -22.62
N SER A 289 -17.44 -33.83 -21.40
CA SER A 289 -17.60 -33.02 -20.19
C SER A 289 -16.47 -32.00 -20.04
N LEU A 290 -15.23 -32.35 -20.42
CA LEU A 290 -14.10 -31.42 -20.47
C LEU A 290 -14.40 -30.23 -21.40
N THR A 291 -14.80 -30.50 -22.65
CA THR A 291 -15.13 -29.43 -23.61
C THR A 291 -16.29 -28.54 -23.15
N GLU A 292 -17.28 -29.13 -22.46
CA GLU A 292 -18.39 -28.38 -21.88
C GLU A 292 -17.92 -27.48 -20.72
N THR A 293 -17.00 -27.95 -19.89
CA THR A 293 -16.41 -27.15 -18.80
C THR A 293 -15.47 -26.06 -19.31
N GLU A 294 -14.70 -26.32 -20.37
CA GLU A 294 -13.84 -25.32 -21.02
C GLU A 294 -14.69 -24.18 -21.61
N GLY A 295 -15.78 -24.51 -22.33
CA GLY A 295 -16.69 -23.49 -22.85
C GLY A 295 -17.37 -22.67 -21.75
N LYS A 296 -17.72 -23.28 -20.61
CA LYS A 296 -18.25 -22.56 -19.44
C LYS A 296 -17.20 -21.65 -18.79
N LEU A 297 -15.94 -22.08 -18.75
CA LEU A 297 -14.83 -21.28 -18.23
C LEU A 297 -14.57 -20.06 -19.12
N GLU A 298 -14.52 -20.24 -20.43
CA GLU A 298 -14.32 -19.15 -21.40
C GLU A 298 -15.47 -18.12 -21.36
N ALA A 299 -16.72 -18.60 -21.23
CA ALA A 299 -17.87 -17.72 -21.01
C ALA A 299 -17.78 -16.94 -19.68
N SER A 300 -17.26 -17.57 -18.63
CA SER A 300 -17.03 -16.93 -17.33
C SER A 300 -15.91 -15.89 -17.38
N GLU A 301 -14.80 -16.19 -18.08
CA GLU A 301 -13.67 -15.28 -18.26
C GLU A 301 -14.06 -14.05 -19.09
N THR A 302 -14.82 -14.24 -20.16
CA THR A 302 -15.35 -13.12 -20.97
C THR A 302 -16.31 -12.26 -20.15
N ALA A 303 -17.21 -12.84 -19.36
CA ALA A 303 -18.07 -12.08 -18.44
C ALA A 303 -17.26 -11.30 -17.40
N ARG A 304 -16.21 -11.91 -16.85
CA ARG A 304 -15.29 -11.24 -15.92
C ARG A 304 -14.55 -10.07 -16.58
N ALA A 305 -14.06 -10.26 -17.81
CA ALA A 305 -13.37 -9.21 -18.56
C ALA A 305 -14.31 -8.01 -18.84
N THR A 306 -15.57 -8.27 -19.19
CA THR A 306 -16.59 -7.22 -19.33
C THR A 306 -16.78 -6.46 -18.02
N ILE A 307 -16.97 -7.16 -16.90
CA ILE A 307 -17.14 -6.52 -15.58
C ILE A 307 -15.90 -5.71 -15.20
N GLU A 308 -14.69 -6.22 -15.42
CA GLU A 308 -13.46 -5.47 -15.12
C GLU A 308 -13.36 -4.22 -16.00
N SER A 309 -13.75 -4.30 -17.27
CA SER A 309 -13.76 -3.14 -18.17
C SER A 309 -14.74 -2.04 -17.73
N GLU A 310 -15.84 -2.40 -17.08
CA GLU A 310 -16.80 -1.45 -16.48
C GLU A 310 -16.31 -0.91 -15.13
N LEU A 311 -15.51 -1.69 -14.41
CA LEU A 311 -14.99 -1.34 -13.08
C LEU A 311 -13.84 -0.32 -13.16
N GLU A 312 -12.99 -0.39 -14.19
CA GLU A 312 -11.82 0.49 -14.32
C GLU A 312 -12.17 1.99 -14.41
N PRO A 313 -13.14 2.43 -15.23
CA PRO A 313 -13.62 3.82 -15.23
C PRO A 313 -14.11 4.26 -13.84
N LEU A 314 -14.87 3.40 -13.17
CA LEU A 314 -15.43 3.69 -11.84
C LEU A 314 -14.33 3.86 -10.78
N LYS A 315 -13.27 3.04 -10.84
CA LYS A 315 -12.09 3.19 -9.98
C LYS A 315 -11.36 4.50 -10.25
N SER A 316 -11.19 4.86 -11.52
CA SER A 316 -10.55 6.12 -11.94
C SER A 316 -11.33 7.33 -11.40
N ASP A 317 -12.65 7.33 -11.58
CA ASP A 317 -13.54 8.39 -11.08
C ASP A 317 -13.51 8.51 -9.55
N MET A 318 -13.53 7.38 -8.84
CA MET A 318 -13.40 7.37 -7.38
C MET A 318 -12.06 7.97 -6.91
N LEU A 319 -10.96 7.65 -7.62
CA LEU A 319 -9.64 8.16 -7.30
C LEU A 319 -9.57 9.67 -7.55
N TRP A 320 -10.09 10.14 -8.68
CA TRP A 320 -10.19 11.57 -9.00
C TRP A 320 -11.01 12.34 -7.95
N LEU A 321 -12.17 11.81 -7.55
CA LEU A 321 -13.00 12.40 -6.50
C LEU A 321 -12.26 12.49 -5.16
N LYS A 322 -11.44 11.49 -4.83
CA LYS A 322 -10.73 11.44 -3.56
C LYS A 322 -9.55 12.41 -3.51
N GLU A 323 -8.81 12.53 -4.60
CA GLU A 323 -7.56 13.29 -4.65
C GLU A 323 -7.79 14.76 -5.03
N ARG A 324 -8.73 15.04 -5.94
CA ARG A 324 -8.87 16.34 -6.59
C ARG A 324 -10.09 17.13 -6.11
N ARG A 325 -11.25 16.49 -5.97
CA ARG A 325 -12.53 17.20 -5.67
C ARG A 325 -12.47 18.05 -4.41
N ILE A 326 -11.98 17.52 -3.28
CA ILE A 326 -11.96 18.27 -2.02
C ILE A 326 -11.01 19.48 -2.13
N ALA A 327 -9.88 19.31 -2.81
CA ALA A 327 -8.90 20.37 -3.00
C ALA A 327 -9.47 21.49 -3.89
N CYS A 328 -10.04 21.15 -5.06
CA CYS A 328 -10.61 22.13 -5.99
C CYS A 328 -11.80 22.89 -5.41
N VAL A 329 -12.67 22.21 -4.65
CA VAL A 329 -13.80 22.86 -3.96
C VAL A 329 -13.27 23.83 -2.90
N ALA A 330 -12.31 23.41 -2.08
CA ALA A 330 -11.74 24.28 -1.05
C ALA A 330 -11.03 25.50 -1.65
N GLU A 331 -10.25 25.30 -2.72
CA GLU A 331 -9.58 26.38 -3.44
C GLU A 331 -10.58 27.38 -4.03
N SER A 332 -11.63 26.89 -4.68
CA SER A 332 -12.67 27.75 -5.27
C SER A 332 -13.46 28.53 -4.23
N VAL A 333 -13.70 27.95 -3.05
CA VAL A 333 -14.34 28.63 -1.92
C VAL A 333 -13.41 29.71 -1.35
N LEU A 334 -12.13 29.39 -1.14
CA LEU A 334 -11.16 30.33 -0.59
C LEU A 334 -10.83 31.49 -1.54
N ASN A 335 -10.91 31.25 -2.85
CA ASN A 335 -10.67 32.24 -3.89
C ASN A 335 -11.95 32.97 -4.35
N SER A 336 -13.09 32.75 -3.70
CA SER A 336 -14.33 33.47 -4.04
C SER A 336 -14.23 34.95 -3.67
N GLU A 337 -14.54 35.81 -4.63
CA GLU A 337 -14.55 37.26 -4.46
C GLU A 337 -15.63 37.71 -3.45
N GLU A 338 -16.76 37.00 -3.40
CA GLU A 338 -17.85 37.25 -2.45
C GLU A 338 -17.42 37.00 -1.01
N LEU A 339 -16.67 35.92 -0.77
CA LEU A 339 -16.10 35.61 0.54
C LEU A 339 -15.08 36.67 0.94
N ASP A 340 -14.14 37.01 0.06
CA ASP A 340 -13.11 38.02 0.33
C ASP A 340 -13.71 39.39 0.66
N LYS A 341 -14.63 39.88 -0.19
CA LYS A 341 -15.33 41.17 0.04
C LYS A 341 -16.10 41.19 1.35
N THR A 342 -16.75 40.09 1.71
CA THR A 342 -17.58 40.02 2.92
C THR A 342 -16.71 39.95 4.18
N VAL A 343 -15.65 39.15 4.16
CA VAL A 343 -14.66 39.10 5.26
C VAL A 343 -13.98 40.46 5.43
N ALA A 344 -13.56 41.12 4.35
CA ALA A 344 -12.94 42.44 4.42
C ALA A 344 -13.87 43.48 5.06
N ARG A 345 -15.15 43.53 4.66
CA ARG A 345 -16.16 44.40 5.27
C ARG A 345 -16.39 44.08 6.75
N LEU A 346 -16.48 42.79 7.10
CA LEU A 346 -16.67 42.32 8.45
C LEU A 346 -15.51 42.72 9.37
N VAL A 347 -14.26 42.57 8.91
CA VAL A 347 -13.05 42.97 9.65
C VAL A 347 -13.04 44.48 9.92
N VAL A 348 -13.38 45.30 8.93
CA VAL A 348 -13.46 46.76 9.10
C VAL A 348 -14.55 47.14 10.09
N ALA A 349 -15.73 46.53 10.00
CA ALA A 349 -16.83 46.78 10.93
C ALA A 349 -16.49 46.35 12.37
N ALA A 350 -15.84 45.19 12.53
CA ALA A 350 -15.39 44.69 13.84
C ALA A 350 -14.37 45.65 14.46
N ARG A 351 -13.44 46.18 13.66
CA ARG A 351 -12.47 47.19 14.13
C ARG A 351 -13.16 48.48 14.56
N LYS A 352 -14.13 48.98 13.79
CA LYS A 352 -14.89 50.19 14.14
C LYS A 352 -15.70 50.00 15.43
N ASP A 353 -16.32 48.83 15.60
CA ASP A 353 -17.07 48.52 16.80
C ASP A 353 -16.17 48.39 18.03
N GLY A 354 -15.06 47.67 17.92
CA GLY A 354 -14.05 47.59 18.97
C GLY A 354 -13.48 48.96 19.35
N TYR A 355 -13.21 49.83 18.37
CA TYR A 355 -12.79 51.21 18.63
C TYR A 355 -13.87 51.97 19.42
N SER A 356 -15.13 51.88 19.02
CA SER A 356 -16.24 52.55 19.70
C SER A 356 -16.39 52.07 21.14
N GLN A 357 -16.32 50.75 21.38
CA GLN A 357 -16.40 50.16 22.72
C GLN A 357 -15.21 50.58 23.60
N GLY A 358 -13.99 50.54 23.07
CA GLY A 358 -12.80 50.97 23.79
C GLY A 358 -12.85 52.45 24.15
N TYR A 359 -13.36 53.32 23.27
CA TYR A 359 -13.53 54.74 23.56
C TYR A 359 -14.54 54.98 24.69
N VAL A 360 -15.62 54.21 24.74
CA VAL A 360 -16.61 54.25 25.83
C VAL A 360 -15.97 53.84 27.16
N GLU A 361 -15.20 52.76 27.17
CA GLU A 361 -14.48 52.29 28.36
C GLU A 361 -13.46 53.32 28.86
N CYS A 362 -12.64 53.88 27.96
CA CYS A 362 -11.69 54.94 28.30
C CYS A 362 -12.40 56.18 28.85
N SER A 363 -13.49 56.62 28.21
CA SER A 363 -14.29 57.76 28.69
C SER A 363 -14.81 57.50 30.10
N HIS A 364 -15.28 56.28 30.38
CA HIS A 364 -15.74 55.89 31.71
C HIS A 364 -14.61 55.98 32.75
N HIS A 365 -13.42 55.46 32.45
CA HIS A 365 -12.27 55.51 33.34
C HIS A 365 -11.79 56.94 33.60
N VAL A 366 -11.71 57.78 32.56
CA VAL A 366 -11.30 59.18 32.67
C VAL A 366 -12.28 59.97 33.54
N ASN A 367 -13.59 59.81 33.32
CA ASN A 367 -14.62 60.47 34.11
C ASN A 367 -14.54 60.03 35.58
N SER A 368 -14.33 58.74 35.83
CA SER A 368 -14.21 58.19 37.19
C SER A 368 -13.00 58.74 37.94
N ALA A 369 -11.84 58.79 37.28
CA ALA A 369 -10.56 59.19 37.88
C ALA A 369 -10.42 60.72 38.05
N LEU A 370 -10.77 61.50 37.03
CA LEU A 370 -10.55 62.94 37.01
C LEU A 370 -11.77 63.76 37.46
N LYS A 371 -12.93 63.11 37.67
CA LYS A 371 -14.20 63.77 38.05
C LYS A 371 -14.61 64.86 37.05
N VAL A 372 -14.38 64.59 35.76
CA VAL A 372 -14.80 65.44 34.63
C VAL A 372 -15.91 64.75 33.85
N ASP A 373 -16.68 65.52 33.08
CA ASP A 373 -17.69 65.02 32.16
C ASP A 373 -17.12 64.97 30.73
N TRP A 374 -16.35 63.92 30.45
CA TRP A 374 -15.91 63.57 29.10
C TRP A 374 -17.02 62.79 28.39
N ASP A 375 -17.45 63.25 27.22
CA ASP A 375 -18.47 62.61 26.39
C ASP A 375 -17.88 61.94 25.14
N LEU A 376 -18.74 61.27 24.37
CA LEU A 376 -18.32 60.52 23.17
C LEU A 376 -18.26 61.39 21.91
N THR A 377 -18.51 62.70 21.99
CA THR A 377 -18.64 63.59 20.81
C THR A 377 -17.37 63.69 19.99
N LYS A 378 -16.22 63.46 20.62
CA LYS A 378 -14.89 63.47 19.97
C LYS A 378 -14.49 62.12 19.35
N SER A 379 -15.30 61.07 19.51
CA SER A 379 -15.01 59.78 18.91
C SER A 379 -15.20 59.83 17.39
N ALA A 380 -14.27 59.21 16.65
CA ALA A 380 -14.41 59.00 15.20
C ALA A 380 -15.63 58.14 14.81
N THR A 381 -16.23 57.44 15.78
CA THR A 381 -17.47 56.65 15.61
C THR A 381 -18.70 57.33 16.21
N TYR A 382 -18.60 58.61 16.61
CA TYR A 382 -19.72 59.34 17.19
C TYR A 382 -20.93 59.38 16.25
N GLY A 383 -22.12 59.10 16.80
CA GLY A 383 -23.38 59.06 16.04
C GLY A 383 -23.54 57.84 15.12
N VAL A 384 -22.56 56.94 15.04
CA VAL A 384 -22.61 55.73 14.22
C VAL A 384 -22.91 54.52 15.10
N ASN A 385 -23.96 53.75 14.78
CA ASN A 385 -24.25 52.50 15.48
C ASN A 385 -23.37 51.36 14.93
N THR A 386 -22.10 51.33 15.38
CA THR A 386 -21.11 50.34 14.95
C THR A 386 -21.51 48.92 15.31
N SER A 387 -22.20 48.72 16.43
CA SER A 387 -22.62 47.40 16.92
C SER A 387 -23.71 46.82 16.02
N ALA A 388 -24.70 47.62 15.64
CA ALA A 388 -25.72 47.19 14.67
C ALA A 388 -25.12 46.92 13.28
N ALA A 389 -24.18 47.75 12.83
CA ALA A 389 -23.49 47.53 11.56
C ALA A 389 -22.67 46.23 11.54
N LEU A 390 -21.95 45.94 12.63
CA LEU A 390 -21.24 44.66 12.81
C LEU A 390 -22.22 43.49 12.87
N GLY A 391 -23.33 43.63 13.60
CA GLY A 391 -24.39 42.61 13.68
C GLY A 391 -24.97 42.27 12.31
N ALA A 392 -25.31 43.28 11.51
CA ALA A 392 -25.84 43.09 10.16
C ALA A 392 -24.84 42.37 9.25
N LEU A 393 -23.56 42.76 9.28
CA LEU A 393 -22.51 42.12 8.47
C LEU A 393 -22.20 40.69 8.91
N LYS A 394 -22.33 40.36 10.21
CA LYS A 394 -22.25 38.97 10.68
C LYS A 394 -23.39 38.15 10.10
N THR A 395 -24.61 38.67 10.14
CA THR A 395 -25.76 37.99 9.51
C THR A 395 -25.59 37.83 8.00
N GLU A 396 -25.00 38.82 7.31
CA GLU A 396 -24.67 38.70 5.88
C GLU A 396 -23.62 37.60 5.64
N PHE A 397 -22.57 37.54 6.45
CA PHE A 397 -21.53 36.49 6.37
C PHE A 397 -22.10 35.09 6.65
N ASP A 398 -22.92 34.94 7.68
CA ASP A 398 -23.51 33.66 8.08
C ASP A 398 -24.48 33.10 7.02
N ASN A 399 -25.06 33.98 6.19
CA ASN A 399 -25.97 33.62 5.10
C ASN A 399 -25.32 33.77 3.71
N LEU A 400 -24.00 33.88 3.64
CA LEU A 400 -23.30 34.09 2.37
C LEU A 400 -23.48 32.87 1.45
N GLN A 401 -24.03 33.11 0.27
CA GLN A 401 -24.12 32.11 -0.79
C GLN A 401 -22.94 32.26 -1.74
N LEU A 402 -22.21 31.17 -1.95
CA LEU A 402 -21.08 31.12 -2.85
C LEU A 402 -21.53 30.46 -4.16
N PRO A 403 -21.38 31.12 -5.33
CA PRO A 403 -21.82 30.57 -6.61
C PRO A 403 -21.30 29.16 -6.91
N VAL A 404 -20.06 28.86 -6.47
CA VAL A 404 -19.44 27.53 -6.63
C VAL A 404 -20.23 26.44 -5.89
N MET A 405 -20.82 26.74 -4.73
CA MET A 405 -21.61 25.78 -3.96
C MET A 405 -22.93 25.44 -4.66
N ASP A 406 -23.53 26.42 -5.35
CA ASP A 406 -24.74 26.20 -6.15
C ASP A 406 -24.45 25.33 -7.38
N LEU A 407 -23.33 25.59 -8.07
CA LEU A 407 -22.87 24.76 -9.19
C LEU A 407 -22.61 23.32 -8.76
N ILE A 408 -21.97 23.10 -7.61
CA ILE A 408 -21.77 21.76 -7.04
C ILE A 408 -23.10 21.09 -6.72
N ASN A 409 -24.05 21.81 -6.13
CA ASN A 409 -25.37 21.25 -5.80
C ASN A 409 -26.13 20.81 -7.05
N VAL A 410 -26.03 21.57 -8.15
CA VAL A 410 -26.61 21.18 -9.45
C VAL A 410 -25.90 19.96 -10.02
N ALA A 411 -24.56 19.95 -9.99
CA ALA A 411 -23.76 18.82 -10.50
C ALA A 411 -24.09 17.50 -9.80
N LEU A 412 -24.30 17.54 -8.48
CA LEU A 412 -24.65 16.36 -7.68
C LEU A 412 -26.06 15.81 -7.95
N GLN A 413 -26.93 16.56 -8.62
CA GLN A 413 -28.28 16.12 -9.00
C GLN A 413 -28.35 15.51 -10.41
N SER A 414 -27.24 15.52 -11.15
CA SER A 414 -27.17 14.97 -12.50
C SER A 414 -27.07 13.44 -12.54
N GLU A 415 -27.36 12.85 -13.70
CA GLU A 415 -27.22 11.40 -13.94
C GLU A 415 -25.76 10.93 -13.82
N ASP A 416 -24.80 11.80 -14.15
CA ASP A 416 -23.36 11.56 -13.97
C ASP A 416 -22.69 12.72 -13.23
N PRO A 417 -22.65 12.67 -11.88
CA PRO A 417 -22.13 13.76 -11.09
C PRO A 417 -20.62 13.92 -11.22
N VAL A 418 -19.87 12.88 -11.62
CA VAL A 418 -18.40 12.97 -11.71
C VAL A 418 -18.00 13.74 -12.95
N VAL A 419 -18.66 13.50 -14.08
CA VAL A 419 -18.43 14.23 -15.33
C VAL A 419 -18.73 15.72 -15.14
N GLN A 420 -19.88 16.06 -14.53
CA GLN A 420 -20.22 17.47 -14.28
C GLN A 420 -19.27 18.15 -13.30
N LEU A 421 -18.77 17.42 -12.28
CA LEU A 421 -17.76 17.96 -11.38
C LEU A 421 -16.41 18.18 -12.06
N LYS A 422 -16.02 17.33 -13.02
CA LYS A 422 -14.82 17.52 -13.85
C LYS A 422 -14.96 18.72 -14.78
N GLU A 423 -16.16 19.00 -15.30
CA GLU A 423 -16.41 20.20 -16.11
C GLU A 423 -16.30 21.50 -15.28
N ILE A 424 -16.75 21.47 -14.03
CA ILE A 424 -16.62 22.61 -13.10
C ILE A 424 -15.17 22.77 -12.62
N PHE A 425 -14.45 21.66 -12.43
CA PHE A 425 -13.08 21.63 -11.93
C PHE A 425 -12.18 20.85 -12.90
N PRO A 426 -11.80 21.45 -14.05
CA PRO A 426 -10.97 20.77 -15.04
C PRO A 426 -9.60 20.41 -14.48
N ASP A 427 -9.02 19.32 -15.00
CA ASP A 427 -7.66 18.93 -14.64
C ASP A 427 -6.67 19.96 -15.22
N GLU A 428 -5.59 20.25 -14.47
CA GLU A 428 -4.52 21.15 -14.90
C GLU A 428 -3.76 20.51 -16.08
N GLY A 429 -4.31 20.67 -17.27
CA GLY A 429 -3.81 20.04 -18.49
C GLY A 429 -4.78 20.08 -19.68
N GLU A 430 -6.08 20.32 -19.48
CA GLU A 430 -7.06 20.38 -20.59
C GLU A 430 -7.24 21.78 -21.19
N ASP A 431 -6.81 22.86 -20.52
CA ASP A 431 -6.91 24.25 -21.02
C ASP A 431 -5.69 24.74 -21.82
N LEU A 432 -4.88 23.83 -22.36
CA LEU A 432 -3.80 24.16 -23.31
C LEU A 432 -4.01 23.44 -24.66
N SER A 433 -5.12 23.73 -25.34
CA SER A 433 -5.26 23.49 -26.79
C SER A 433 -5.93 24.66 -27.49
#